data_AF-A0A3N9UBD8-F1
#
_entry.id   AF-A0A3N9UBD8-F1
#
_cell.length_a   1.000
_cell.length_b   1.000
_cell.length_c   1.000
_cell.angle_alpha   90.00
_cell.angle_beta   90.00
_cell.angle_gamma   90.00
#
_symmetry.space_group_name_H-M   'P 1'
#
loop_
_entity.id
_entity.type
_entity.pdbx_description
1 polymer ?
#
loop_
_entity_poly.entity_id
_entity_poly.type
_entity_poly.pdbx_seq_one_letter_code
_entity_poly.pdbx_strand_id
1 'polypeptide(L)' 'MGKLKKFLHNVMSEMRKTSWPKGKELTKYTVVVVSTVIFMAIFFVLVDLGISKLFRWYLDL' A
#
# COMPACT_ATOMS: atom_id res chain seq x y z
N MET A 1 8.75 8.18 41.06
CA MET A 1 8.26 8.42 39.68
C MET A 1 9.35 8.76 38.65
N GLY A 2 10.58 9.16 39.02
CA GLY A 2 11.64 9.50 38.05
C GLY A 2 12.27 8.34 37.26
N LYS A 3 12.23 7.10 37.78
CA LYS A 3 12.82 5.92 37.11
C LYS A 3 12.09 5.52 35.82
N LEU A 4 10.75 5.62 35.81
CA LEU A 4 9.93 5.26 34.65
C LEU A 4 10.13 6.24 33.47
N LYS A 5 10.24 7.55 33.78
CA LYS A 5 10.53 8.58 32.77
C LYS A 5 11.90 8.38 32.12
N LYS A 6 12.89 7.96 32.90
CA LYS A 6 14.25 7.64 32.42
C LYS A 6 14.26 6.36 31.58
N PHE A 7 13.48 5.35 31.96
CA PHE A 7 13.33 4.12 31.20
C PHE A 7 12.67 4.36 29.83
N LEU A 8 11.54 5.09 29.78
CA LEU A 8 10.88 5.44 28.51
C LEU A 8 11.77 6.29 27.60
N HIS A 9 12.58 7.19 28.18
CA HIS A 9 13.55 7.97 27.42
C HIS A 9 14.65 7.09 26.79
N ASN A 10 15.18 6.13 27.55
CA ASN A 10 16.18 5.18 27.03
C ASN A 10 15.57 4.29 25.92
N VAL A 11 14.35 3.78 26.11
CA VAL A 11 13.63 2.98 25.11
C VAL A 11 13.37 3.79 23.84
N MET A 12 12.95 5.06 23.95
CA MET A 12 12.78 5.94 22.79
C MET A 12 14.11 6.22 22.06
N SER A 13 15.21 6.32 22.81
CA SER A 13 16.56 6.46 22.24
C SER A 13 17.02 5.18 21.54
N GLU A 14 16.74 3.99 22.08
CA GLU A 14 17.01 2.69 21.45
C GLU A 14 16.20 2.53 20.15
N MET A 15 14.91 2.86 20.20
CA MET A 15 14.01 2.81 19.04
C MET A 15 14.42 3.75 17.90
N ARG A 16 15.08 4.87 18.23
CA ARG A 16 15.69 5.76 17.22
C ARG A 16 16.98 5.19 16.61
N LYS A 17 17.69 4.29 17.30
CA LYS A 17 18.89 3.62 16.78
C LYS A 17 18.55 2.42 15.89
N THR A 18 17.41 1.76 16.12
CA THR A 18 16.91 0.69 15.25
C THR A 18 16.34 1.28 13.98
N SER A 19 17.17 1.37 12.94
CA SER A 19 16.87 1.56 11.49
C SER A 19 15.53 2.18 11.11
N TRP A 20 15.01 3.17 11.85
CA TRP A 20 13.72 3.75 11.56
C TRP A 20 13.88 4.50 10.25
N PRO A 21 13.25 4.01 9.18
CA PRO A 21 13.58 4.45 7.84
C PRO A 21 13.16 5.91 7.69
N LYS A 22 14.02 6.73 7.06
CA LYS A 22 13.65 8.09 6.67
C LYS A 22 12.45 7.98 5.74
N GLY A 23 11.32 8.59 6.10
CA GLY A 23 10.02 8.44 5.41
C GLY A 23 10.05 8.70 3.90
N LYS A 24 11.10 9.33 3.37
CA LYS A 24 11.34 9.51 1.93
C LYS A 24 11.43 8.19 1.16
N GLU A 25 12.00 7.12 1.73
CA GLU A 25 12.05 5.82 1.05
C GLU A 25 10.68 5.14 1.07
N LEU A 26 9.96 5.23 2.19
CA LEU A 26 8.62 4.68 2.33
C LEU A 26 7.66 5.26 1.29
N THR A 27 7.73 6.57 1.02
CA THR A 27 6.91 7.21 -0.01
C THR A 27 7.17 6.65 -1.40
N LYS A 28 8.43 6.35 -1.75
CA LYS A 28 8.77 5.77 -3.05
C LYS A 28 8.15 4.39 -3.22
N TYR A 29 8.23 3.54 -2.20
CA TYR A 29 7.61 2.21 -2.23
C TYR A 29 6.09 2.29 -2.29
N THR A 30 5.46 3.18 -1.52
CA THR A 30 4.01 3.38 -1.58
C THR A 30 3.56 3.86 -2.95
N VAL A 31 4.29 4.78 -3.60
CA VAL A 31 3.96 5.26 -4.94
C VAL A 31 4.02 4.12 -5.97
N VAL A 32 5.05 3.27 -5.91
CA VAL A 32 5.16 2.11 -6.81
C VAL A 32 3.96 1.17 -6.62
N VAL A 33 3.63 0.81 -5.37
CA VAL A 33 2.49 -0.07 -5.09
C VAL A 33 1.16 0.54 -5.53
N VAL A 34 0.94 1.83 -5.27
CA VAL A 34 -0.30 2.52 -5.71
C VAL A 34 -0.41 2.53 -7.23
N SER A 35 0.71 2.76 -7.94
CA SER A 35 0.73 2.75 -9.39
C SER A 35 0.37 1.39 -9.99
N THR A 36 0.89 0.29 -9.42
CA THR A 36 0.58 -1.06 -9.91
C THR A 36 -0.87 -1.47 -9.62
N VAL A 37 -1.41 -1.06 -8.47
CA VAL A 37 -2.83 -1.29 -8.12
C VAL A 37 -3.76 -0.55 -9.08
N ILE A 38 -3.48 0.71 -9.40
CA ILE A 38 -4.28 1.49 -10.36
C ILE A 38 -4.25 0.84 -11.74
N PHE A 39 -3.07 0.38 -12.19
CA PHE A 39 -2.94 -0.33 -13.45
C PHE A 39 -3.80 -1.62 -13.49
N MET A 40 -3.74 -2.45 -12.46
CA MET A 40 -4.58 -3.65 -12.37
C MET A 40 -6.08 -3.31 -12.32
N ALA A 41 -6.46 -2.24 -11.63
CA ALA A 41 -7.86 -1.82 -11.55
C ALA A 41 -8.41 -1.45 -12.94
N ILE A 42 -7.64 -0.71 -13.74
CA ILE A 42 -8.02 -0.37 -15.13
C ILE A 42 -8.17 -1.64 -15.98
N PHE A 43 -7.23 -2.58 -15.84
CA PHE A 43 -7.29 -3.85 -16.56
C PHE A 43 -8.57 -4.62 -16.24
N PHE A 44 -8.94 -4.75 -14.95
CA PHE A 44 -10.18 -5.40 -14.56
C PHE A 44 -11.41 -4.72 -15.16
N VAL A 45 -11.49 -3.39 -15.12
CA VAL A 45 -12.62 -2.66 -15.73
C VAL A 45 -12.75 -2.96 -17.22
N LEU A 46 -11.63 -2.98 -17.96
CA LEU A 46 -11.65 -3.30 -19.39
C LEU A 46 -12.10 -4.73 -19.64
N VAL A 47 -11.61 -5.68 -18.84
CA VAL A 47 -11.96 -7.10 -18.94
C VAL A 47 -13.42 -7.32 -18.59
N ASP A 48 -13.92 -6.76 -17.50
CA ASP A 48 -15.31 -6.90 -17.06
C ASP A 48 -16.29 -6.36 -18.10
N LEU A 49 -15.98 -5.21 -18.70
CA LEU A 49 -16.78 -4.64 -19.80
C LEU A 49 -16.70 -5.48 -21.07
N GLY A 50 -15.53 -6.01 -21.40
CA GLY A 50 -15.33 -6.90 -22.55
C GLY A 50 -16.10 -8.21 -22.41
N ILE A 51 -15.96 -8.88 -21.27
CA ILE A 51 -16.66 -10.12 -20.94
C ILE A 51 -18.17 -9.88 -20.87
N SER A 52 -18.63 -8.81 -20.22
CA SER A 52 -20.07 -8.50 -20.12
C SER A 52 -20.70 -8.30 -21.50
N LYS A 53 -20.01 -7.62 -22.42
CA LYS A 53 -20.48 -7.45 -23.80
C LYS A 53 -20.50 -8.77 -24.56
N LEU A 54 -19.45 -9.60 -24.43
CA LEU A 54 -19.37 -10.91 -25.06
C LEU A 54 -20.48 -11.85 -24.58
N PHE A 55 -20.72 -11.90 -23.26
CA PHE A 55 -21.80 -12.69 -22.67
C PHE A 55 -23.17 -12.24 -23.16
N ARG A 56 -23.40 -10.93 -23.24
CA ARG A 56 -24.67 -10.39 -23.73
C ARG A 56 -24.91 -10.73 -25.20
N TRP A 57 -23.86 -10.65 -26.03
CA TRP A 57 -23.92 -11.07 -27.42
C TRP A 57 -24.19 -12.58 -27.59
N TYR A 58 -23.63 -13.41 -26.70
CA TYR A 58 -23.90 -14.86 -26.68
C TYR A 58 -25.32 -15.18 -26.21
N LEU A 59 -25.88 -14.43 -25.25
CA LEU A 59 -27.23 -14.65 -24.73
C LEU A 59 -28.34 -14.13 -25.65
N ASP A 60 -28.06 -13.12 -26.47
CA ASP A 60 -28.97 -12.62 -27.51
C ASP A 60 -28.94 -13.45 -28.80
N LEU A 61 -28.03 -14.43 -28.91
CA LEU A 61 -27.90 -15.37 -30.04
C LEU A 61 -28.84 -16.57 -29.90
#